data_AF-A0A7W0RHS6-F1
#
_entry.id   AF-A0A7W0RHS6-F1
#
_cell.length_a   1.000
_cell.length_b   1.000
_cell.length_c   1.000
_cell.angle_alpha   90.00
_cell.angle_beta   90.00
_cell.angle_gamma   90.00
#
_symmetry.space_group_name_H-M   'P 1'
#
loop_
_entity.id
_entity.type
_entity.pdbx_description
1 polymer ?
#
loop_
_entity_poly.entity_id
_entity_poly.type
_entity_poly.pdbx_seq_one_letter_code
_entity_poly.pdbx_strand_id
1 'polypeptide(L)'
;MFAVRYVLPAILVAAGFLCLAVAPESTRLEGWAGFTGAGLSILLLNVLYRIGVSGDAERDTEQEQRDFFDRHGHWPDEKPAAAESRRWNLPEGATTPESEAADERRRR
;
A
#
# COMPACT_ATOMS: atom_id res chain seq x y z
N MET A 1 -20.99 -5.48 -5.34
CA MET A 1 -20.09 -5.27 -6.50
C MET A 1 -19.57 -6.59 -7.13
N PHE A 2 -20.28 -7.72 -7.02
CA PHE A 2 -19.82 -8.99 -7.59
C PHE A 2 -19.98 -9.05 -9.12
N ALA A 3 -21.08 -8.48 -9.63
CA ALA A 3 -21.38 -8.45 -11.05
C ALA A 3 -20.28 -7.78 -11.89
N VAL A 4 -19.87 -6.56 -11.53
CA VAL A 4 -18.87 -5.81 -12.31
C VAL A 4 -17.47 -6.44 -12.20
N ARG A 5 -17.13 -7.01 -11.03
CA ARG A 5 -15.79 -7.57 -10.78
C ARG A 5 -15.55 -8.91 -11.42
N TYR A 6 -16.58 -9.75 -11.52
CA TYR A 6 -16.42 -11.14 -11.93
C TYR A 6 -17.32 -11.52 -13.09
N VAL A 7 -18.58 -11.08 -13.10
CA VAL A 7 -19.53 -11.47 -14.14
C VAL A 7 -19.18 -10.81 -15.47
N LEU A 8 -18.88 -9.51 -15.49
CA LEU A 8 -18.47 -8.81 -16.70
C LEU A 8 -17.22 -9.43 -17.36
N PRO A 9 -16.08 -9.59 -16.66
CA PRO A 9 -14.91 -10.22 -17.27
C PRO A 9 -15.14 -11.69 -17.65
N ALA A 10 -15.92 -12.44 -16.86
CA ALA A 10 -16.25 -13.83 -17.21
C ALA A 10 -17.08 -13.91 -18.51
N ILE A 11 -18.04 -12.99 -18.69
CA ILE A 11 -18.82 -12.88 -19.93
C ILE A 11 -17.91 -12.55 -21.11
N LEU A 12 -16.96 -11.62 -20.96
CA LEU A 12 -16.01 -11.27 -22.02
C LEU A 12 -15.13 -12.46 -22.41
N VAL A 13 -14.58 -13.18 -21.42
CA VAL A 13 -13.78 -14.38 -21.69
C VAL A 13 -14.65 -15.44 -22.39
N ALA A 14 -15.87 -15.68 -21.91
CA ALA A 14 -16.80 -16.61 -22.54
C ALA A 14 -17.15 -16.20 -23.98
N ALA A 15 -17.34 -14.91 -24.25
CA ALA A 15 -17.56 -14.37 -25.59
C ALA A 15 -16.35 -14.61 -26.50
N GLY A 16 -15.12 -14.48 -25.97
CA GLY A 16 -13.90 -14.83 -26.71
C GLY A 16 -13.86 -16.30 -27.12
N PHE A 17 -14.19 -17.22 -26.21
CA PHE A 17 -14.32 -18.64 -26.55
C PHE A 17 -15.48 -18.91 -27.52
N LEU A 18 -16.58 -18.16 -27.41
CA LEU A 18 -17.68 -18.25 -28.36
C LEU A 18 -17.23 -17.85 -29.76
N CYS A 19 -16.38 -16.82 -29.91
CA CYS A 19 -15.79 -16.46 -31.20
C CYS A 19 -15.04 -17.64 -31.84
N LEU A 20 -14.34 -18.47 -31.06
CA LEU A 20 -13.68 -19.66 -31.61
C LEU A 20 -14.66 -20.67 -32.22
N ALA A 21 -15.88 -20.75 -31.69
CA ALA A 21 -16.89 -21.70 -32.14
C ALA A 21 -17.71 -21.22 -33.35
N VAL A 22 -18.06 -19.93 -33.40
CA VAL A 22 -19.02 -19.40 -34.39
C VAL A 22 -18.43 -18.38 -35.37
N ALA A 23 -17.27 -17.78 -35.10
CA ALA A 23 -16.74 -16.74 -35.98
C ALA A 23 -16.12 -17.31 -37.27
N PRO A 24 -16.20 -16.56 -38.39
CA PRO A 24 -15.48 -16.88 -39.63
C PRO A 24 -13.97 -17.04 -39.39
N GLU A 25 -13.32 -17.90 -40.17
CA GLU A 25 -11.90 -18.23 -39.99
C GLU A 25 -10.99 -17.00 -40.01
N SER A 26 -11.29 -16.01 -40.85
CA SER A 26 -10.52 -14.77 -40.99
C SER A 26 -10.48 -13.92 -39.72
N THR A 27 -11.54 -13.93 -38.90
CA THR A 27 -11.66 -13.05 -37.71
C THR A 27 -11.68 -13.82 -36.41
N ARG A 28 -11.63 -15.15 -36.46
CA ARG A 28 -11.81 -16.04 -35.30
C ARG A 28 -10.78 -15.78 -34.20
N LEU A 29 -9.51 -15.73 -34.57
CA LEU A 29 -8.40 -15.55 -33.63
C LEU A 29 -8.36 -14.12 -33.09
N GLU A 30 -8.62 -13.12 -33.93
CA GLU A 30 -8.68 -11.71 -33.51
C GLU A 30 -9.80 -11.48 -32.50
N GLY A 31 -11.00 -12.01 -32.77
CA GLY A 31 -12.13 -11.93 -31.84
C GLY A 31 -11.83 -12.62 -30.51
N TRP A 32 -11.28 -13.83 -30.55
CA TRP A 32 -10.90 -14.55 -29.34
C TRP A 32 -9.87 -13.79 -28.51
N ALA A 33 -8.79 -13.32 -29.13
CA ALA A 33 -7.72 -12.60 -28.46
C ALA A 33 -8.22 -11.27 -27.89
N GLY A 34 -9.05 -10.53 -28.64
CA GLY A 34 -9.61 -9.26 -28.20
C GLY A 34 -10.52 -9.40 -26.98
N PHE A 35 -11.52 -10.28 -27.03
CA PHE A 35 -12.46 -10.47 -25.93
C PHE A 35 -11.81 -11.10 -24.70
N THR A 36 -10.98 -12.12 -24.89
CA THR A 36 -10.27 -12.78 -23.78
C THR A 36 -9.27 -11.80 -23.15
N GLY A 37 -8.52 -11.06 -23.96
CA GLY A 37 -7.58 -10.04 -23.51
C GLY A 37 -8.28 -8.97 -22.68
N ALA A 38 -9.39 -8.41 -23.18
CA ALA A 38 -10.17 -7.41 -22.45
C ALA A 38 -10.69 -7.94 -21.10
N GLY A 39 -11.23 -9.16 -21.08
CA GLY A 39 -11.71 -9.80 -19.84
C GLY A 39 -10.57 -10.01 -18.82
N LEU A 40 -9.41 -10.50 -19.26
CA LEU A 40 -8.24 -10.68 -18.40
C LEU A 40 -7.67 -9.35 -17.90
N SER A 41 -7.60 -8.32 -18.74
CA SER A 41 -7.17 -6.99 -18.33
C SER A 41 -8.07 -6.41 -17.23
N ILE A 42 -9.39 -6.58 -17.36
CA ILE A 42 -10.34 -6.14 -16.33
C ILE A 42 -10.13 -6.90 -15.01
N LEU A 43 -9.90 -8.22 -15.06
CA LEU A 43 -9.58 -9.00 -13.85
C LEU A 43 -8.29 -8.51 -13.20
N LEU A 44 -7.24 -8.29 -14.00
CA LEU A 44 -5.96 -7.77 -13.51
C LEU A 44 -6.12 -6.40 -12.85
N LEU A 45 -6.85 -5.49 -13.46
CA LEU A 45 -7.11 -4.16 -12.90
C LEU A 45 -7.88 -4.24 -11.57
N ASN A 46 -8.87 -5.14 -11.47
CA ASN A 46 -9.59 -5.37 -10.21
C ASN A 46 -8.67 -5.92 -9.11
N VAL A 47 -7.73 -6.79 -9.46
CA VAL A 47 -6.72 -7.31 -8.52
C VAL A 47 -5.80 -6.17 -8.05
N LEU A 48 -5.27 -5.37 -8.97
CA LEU A 48 -4.37 -4.27 -8.64
C LEU A 48 -5.08 -3.21 -7.78
N TYR A 49 -6.34 -2.89 -8.09
CA TYR A 49 -7.16 -2.00 -7.28
C TYR A 49 -7.32 -2.52 -5.85
N ARG A 50 -7.59 -3.81 -5.68
CA ARG A 50 -7.71 -4.43 -4.35
C ARG A 50 -6.42 -4.29 -3.56
N ILE A 51 -5.28 -4.56 -4.18
CA ILE A 51 -3.97 -4.42 -3.53
C ILE A 51 -3.73 -2.95 -3.13
N GLY A 52 -4.02 -2.00 -4.02
CA GLY A 52 -3.87 -0.58 -3.74
C GLY A 52 -4.73 -0.08 -2.58
N VAL A 53 -6.01 -0.49 -2.53
CA VAL A 53 -6.93 -0.12 -1.44
C VAL A 53 -6.51 -0.76 -0.11
N SER A 54 -6.04 -2.01 -0.13
CA SER A 54 -5.51 -2.65 1.08
C SER A 54 -4.32 -1.88 1.66
N GLY A 55 -3.41 -1.37 0.82
CA GLY A 55 -2.30 -0.55 1.28
C GLY A 55 -2.69 0.85 1.76
N ASP A 56 -3.84 1.38 1.33
CA ASP A 56 -4.36 2.67 1.81
C ASP A 56 -4.75 2.60 3.28
N ALA A 57 -5.40 1.50 3.69
CA ALA A 57 -5.77 1.28 5.09
C ALA A 57 -4.57 1.20 6.03
N GLU A 58 -3.44 0.65 5.57
CA GLU A 58 -2.19 0.63 6.36
C GLU A 58 -1.63 2.04 6.54
N ARG A 59 -1.70 2.89 5.49
CA ARG A 59 -1.28 4.29 5.57
C ARG A 59 -2.17 5.12 6.49
N ASP A 60 -3.48 4.90 6.45
CA ASP A 60 -4.43 5.54 7.38
C ASP A 60 -4.13 5.13 8.83
N THR A 61 -3.87 3.83 9.06
CA THR A 61 -3.53 3.31 10.38
C THR A 61 -2.22 3.91 10.91
N GLU A 62 -1.21 4.06 10.05
CA GLU A 62 0.05 4.72 10.41
C GLU A 62 -0.17 6.21 10.73
N GLN A 63 -0.98 6.90 9.92
CA GLN A 63 -1.29 8.30 10.15
C GLN A 63 -2.03 8.51 11.47
N GLU A 64 -2.99 7.64 11.81
CA GLU A 64 -3.69 7.66 13.10
C GLU A 64 -2.75 7.49 14.29
N GLN A 65 -1.72 6.64 14.18
CA GLN A 65 -0.72 6.44 15.22
C GLN A 65 0.18 7.66 15.40
N ARG A 66 0.59 8.31 14.30
CA ARG A 66 1.38 9.55 14.32
C ARG A 66 0.57 10.69 14.97
N ASP A 67 -0.67 10.84 14.54
CA ASP A 67 -1.62 11.79 15.11
C ASP A 67 -1.85 11.57 16.61
N PHE A 68 -1.86 10.31 17.06
CA PHE A 68 -1.93 9.97 18.48
C PHE A 68 -0.66 10.41 19.21
N PHE A 69 0.51 10.10 18.67
CA PHE A 69 1.80 10.48 19.25
C PHE A 69 1.93 12.01 19.38
N ASP A 70 1.56 12.76 18.35
CA ASP A 70 1.62 14.24 18.38
C ASP A 70 0.70 14.83 19.46
N ARG A 71 -0.44 14.18 19.75
CA ARG A 71 -1.38 14.61 20.79
C ARG A 71 -0.99 14.19 22.20
N HIS A 72 -0.37 13.02 22.38
CA HIS A 72 -0.16 12.41 23.70
C HIS A 72 1.31 12.32 24.11
N GLY A 73 2.25 12.51 23.20
CA GLY A 73 3.69 12.39 23.43
C GLY A 73 4.18 10.96 23.64
N HIS A 74 3.36 9.95 23.37
CA HIS A 74 3.71 8.54 23.44
C HIS A 74 2.97 7.76 22.36
N TRP A 75 3.48 6.59 21.99
CA TRP A 75 2.80 5.72 21.04
C TRP A 75 1.60 5.02 21.69
N PRO A 76 0.54 4.68 20.93
CA PRO A 76 -0.67 4.09 21.49
C PRO A 76 -0.46 2.68 22.05
N ASP A 77 0.58 1.96 21.60
CA ASP A 77 1.01 0.65 22.12
C ASP A 77 2.00 0.75 23.29
N GLU A 78 2.58 1.93 23.54
CA GLU A 78 3.47 2.16 24.68
C GLU A 78 2.67 2.40 25.97
N LYS A 79 3.03 1.67 27.03
CA LYS A 79 2.52 1.95 28.38
C LYS A 79 3.09 3.31 28.82
N PRO A 80 2.30 4.25 29.37
CA PRO A 80 2.77 5.60 29.70
C PRO A 80 4.02 5.62 30.61
N ALA A 81 4.15 4.67 31.53
CA ALA A 81 5.34 4.54 32.39
C ALA A 81 6.62 4.12 31.63
N ALA A 82 6.51 3.46 30.49
CA ALA A 82 7.65 3.09 29.65
C ALA A 82 8.19 4.30 28.86
N ALA A 83 7.31 5.21 28.45
CA ALA A 83 7.68 6.45 27.75
C ALA A 83 8.51 7.38 28.65
N GLU A 84 8.15 7.55 29.92
CA GLU A 84 8.93 8.31 30.91
C GLU A 84 10.29 7.67 31.21
N SER A 85 10.38 6.33 31.12
CA SER A 85 11.61 5.58 31.41
C SER A 85 12.65 5.60 30.28
N ARG A 86 12.29 6.09 29.09
CA ARG A 86 13.21 6.28 27.95
C ARG A 86 14.11 7.49 28.18
N ARG A 87 14.87 7.47 29.27
CA ARG A 87 16.07 8.28 29.40
C ARG A 87 17.03 7.76 28.34
N TRP A 88 17.12 8.48 27.22
CA TRP A 88 18.04 8.17 26.14
C TRP A 88 19.47 8.20 26.68
N ASN A 89 20.01 7.03 27.04
CA ASN A 89 21.40 6.91 27.44
C ASN A 89 22.22 6.92 26.15
N LEU A 90 22.79 8.08 25.85
CA LEU A 90 23.75 8.22 24.76
C LEU A 90 24.93 7.25 24.99
N PRO A 91 25.40 6.55 23.95
CA PRO A 91 26.63 5.78 24.07
C PRO A 91 27.79 6.71 24.46
N GLU A 92 28.72 6.20 25.26
CA GLU A 92 29.89 6.98 25.70
C GLU A 92 30.64 7.53 24.48
N GLY A 93 30.78 8.86 24.42
CA GLY A 93 31.43 9.57 23.30
C GLY A 93 30.49 10.12 22.22
N ALA A 94 29.16 9.94 22.31
CA ALA A 94 28.23 10.63 21.42
C ALA A 94 28.21 12.14 21.74
N THR A 95 28.63 12.97 20.78
CA THR A 95 28.52 14.42 20.88
C THR A 95 27.12 14.85 20.48
N THR A 96 26.46 15.62 21.35
CA THR A 96 25.27 16.39 20.96
C THR A 96 25.72 17.77 20.47
N PRO A 97 24.97 18.44 19.57
CA PRO A 97 25.26 19.82 19.19
C PRO A 97 25.36 20.75 20.41
N GLU A 98 24.57 20.45 21.44
CA GLU A 98 24.59 21.10 22.76
C GLU A 98 25.97 20.96 23.44
N SER A 99 26.54 19.75 23.43
CA SER A 99 27.82 19.43 24.04
C SER A 99 29.00 20.03 23.29
N GLU A 100 28.95 20.06 21.96
CA GLU A 100 29.98 20.69 21.12
C GLU A 100 30.01 22.20 21.36
N ALA A 101 28.84 22.85 21.37
CA ALA A 101 28.74 24.28 21.66
C ALA A 101 29.18 24.64 23.09
N ALA A 102 28.98 23.75 24.06
CA ALA A 102 29.46 23.93 25.44
C ALA A 102 30.99 23.82 25.55
N ASP A 103 31.58 22.87 24.82
CA ASP A 103 33.03 22.70 24.73
C ASP A 103 33.70 23.88 24.01
N GLU A 104 33.10 24.40 22.94
CA GLU A 104 33.57 25.62 22.27
C GLU A 104 33.54 26.84 23.21
N ARG A 105 32.48 26.99 24.00
CA ARG A 105 32.37 28.06 25.02
C ARG A 105 33.42 27.92 26.12
N ARG A 106 33.81 26.70 26.52
CA ARG A 106 34.90 26.47 27.49
C ARG A 106 36.29 26.74 26.92
N ARG A 107 36.45 26.65 25.60
CA ARG A 107 37.73 26.86 24.90
C ARG A 107 38.00 28.32 24.51
N ARG A 108 37.00 29.19 24.62
CA ARG A 108 37.13 30.65 24.49
C ARG A 108 37.43 31.30 25.83
#